data_AF-A0A942NVE7-F1
#
_entry.id   AF-A0A942NVE7-F1
#
_cell.length_a   1.000
_cell.length_b   1.000
_cell.length_c   1.000
_cell.angle_alpha   90.00
_cell.angle_beta   90.00
_cell.angle_gamma   90.00
#
_symmetry.space_group_name_H-M   'P 1'
#
loop_
_entity.id
_entity.type
_entity.pdbx_description
1 polymer ?
#
loop_
_entity_poly.entity_id
_entity_poly.type
_entity_poly.pdbx_seq_one_letter_code
_entity_poly.pdbx_strand_id
1 'polypeptide(L)'
;MTHLLIGIDDTDNLESRGTGYRARQLGQLIQDTGLGRIISISRHQLFFDRRIPYTSHNSSACLFVVSDRKTELIALSRDFLLREAAVGSDAGLAVQYYDKVNDQVVLWGNRAKKEVLSLDEAKTLAADSGIYLEGLTGTHDGIIGSLAALGLRKGGNDGRCVWVNGKEIREIKGIYEVSGLFAISGIDGLTAIDGGEVLLSDRIDTGGWIRPAVKNHRHIVFVEKSKNTTDYEWTIASKEYIKHATD
;
A
#
# COMPACT_ATOMS: atom_id res chain seq x y z
N MET A 1 0.20 -20.19 -9.25
CA MET A 1 0.81 -19.43 -8.14
C MET A 1 -0.30 -18.66 -7.44
N THR A 2 -0.25 -18.60 -6.11
CA THR A 2 -1.25 -17.95 -5.27
C THR A 2 -0.89 -16.50 -4.98
N HIS A 3 -1.89 -15.72 -4.56
CA HIS A 3 -1.68 -14.36 -4.10
C HIS A 3 -1.60 -14.32 -2.57
N LEU A 4 -0.64 -13.58 -2.04
CA LEU A 4 -0.39 -13.35 -0.63
C LEU A 4 -0.44 -11.85 -0.34
N LEU A 5 -0.91 -11.51 0.85
CA LEU A 5 -0.86 -10.18 1.43
C LEU A 5 0.09 -10.21 2.64
N ILE A 6 0.99 -9.24 2.69
CA ILE A 6 1.91 -8.99 3.81
C ILE A 6 1.65 -7.58 4.30
N GLY A 7 1.04 -7.45 5.47
CA GLY A 7 0.79 -6.18 6.16
C GLY A 7 1.91 -5.89 7.15
N ILE A 8 2.40 -4.66 7.14
CA ILE A 8 3.37 -4.15 8.12
C ILE A 8 2.91 -2.79 8.63
N ASP A 9 3.27 -2.46 9.86
CA ASP A 9 3.03 -1.16 10.46
C ASP A 9 4.06 -0.83 11.54
N ASP A 10 4.14 0.45 11.90
CA ASP A 10 4.97 1.00 13.00
C ASP A 10 6.43 0.52 12.95
N THR A 11 7.01 0.70 11.76
CA THR A 11 8.42 0.32 11.48
C THR A 11 9.39 1.50 11.54
N ASP A 12 8.86 2.69 11.82
CA ASP A 12 9.57 3.97 11.78
C ASP A 12 9.45 4.75 13.08
N ASN A 13 10.39 5.66 13.28
CA ASN A 13 10.39 6.71 14.31
C ASN A 13 10.58 8.10 13.67
N LEU A 14 10.57 9.17 14.48
CA LEU A 14 10.67 10.56 14.03
C LEU A 14 11.96 10.91 13.25
N GLU A 15 13.02 10.12 13.40
CA GLU A 15 14.33 10.36 12.79
C GLU A 15 14.60 9.46 11.58
N SER A 16 13.73 8.47 11.35
CA SER A 16 13.89 7.45 10.31
C SER A 16 13.00 7.69 9.10
N ARG A 17 13.18 6.89 8.04
CA ARG A 17 12.25 6.89 6.90
C ARG A 17 11.01 6.08 7.24
N GLY A 18 9.83 6.61 6.88
CA GLY A 18 8.55 6.02 7.23
C GLY A 18 8.29 4.60 6.72
N THR A 19 7.26 3.95 7.27
CA THR A 19 6.86 2.56 6.94
C THR A 19 6.76 2.24 5.43
N GLY A 20 6.30 3.15 4.58
CA GLY A 20 6.29 2.94 3.12
C GLY A 20 7.67 2.79 2.47
N TYR A 21 8.74 3.28 3.10
CA TYR A 21 10.12 3.02 2.69
C TYR A 21 10.55 1.59 3.05
N ARG A 22 10.29 1.16 4.29
CA ARG A 22 10.58 -0.20 4.75
C ARG A 22 9.81 -1.25 3.95
N ALA A 23 8.54 -0.99 3.62
CA ALA A 23 7.74 -1.87 2.76
C ALA A 23 8.39 -2.09 1.38
N ARG A 24 8.96 -1.06 0.76
CA ARG A 24 9.66 -1.18 -0.53
C ARG A 24 10.97 -1.94 -0.42
N GLN A 25 11.73 -1.75 0.65
CA GLN A 25 12.94 -2.53 0.90
C GLN A 25 12.62 -4.02 1.10
N LEU A 26 11.57 -4.34 1.86
CA LEU A 26 11.09 -5.71 2.00
C LEU A 26 10.63 -6.29 0.66
N GLY A 27 9.87 -5.51 -0.12
CA GLY A 27 9.45 -5.90 -1.47
C GLY A 27 10.63 -6.22 -2.39
N GLN A 28 11.67 -5.41 -2.38
CA GLN A 28 12.90 -5.67 -3.14
C GLN A 28 13.58 -6.96 -2.67
N LEU A 29 13.74 -7.14 -1.35
CA LEU A 29 14.36 -8.33 -0.78
C LEU A 29 13.62 -9.62 -1.15
N ILE A 30 12.28 -9.60 -1.17
CA ILE A 30 11.45 -10.73 -1.60
C ILE A 30 11.75 -11.11 -3.06
N GLN A 31 11.94 -10.11 -3.94
CA GLN A 31 12.25 -10.36 -5.35
C GLN A 31 13.69 -10.87 -5.51
N ASP A 32 14.65 -10.27 -4.83
CA ASP A 32 16.07 -10.64 -4.92
C ASP A 32 16.34 -12.07 -4.43
N THR A 33 15.57 -12.53 -3.43
CA THR A 33 15.65 -13.90 -2.92
C THR A 33 14.88 -14.91 -3.77
N GLY A 34 14.12 -14.47 -4.77
CA GLY A 34 13.27 -15.33 -5.60
C GLY A 34 12.09 -15.96 -4.86
N LEU A 35 11.76 -15.49 -3.64
CA LEU A 35 10.67 -16.04 -2.83
C LEU A 35 9.29 -15.57 -3.28
N GLY A 36 9.21 -14.51 -4.07
CA GLY A 36 7.94 -14.05 -4.63
C GLY A 36 8.11 -12.89 -5.61
N ARG A 37 7.05 -12.63 -6.37
CA ARG A 37 6.97 -11.46 -7.26
C ARG A 37 6.02 -10.44 -6.66
N ILE A 38 6.48 -9.22 -6.45
CA ILE A 38 5.61 -8.14 -5.94
C ILE A 38 4.76 -7.61 -7.09
N ILE A 39 3.45 -7.51 -6.87
CA ILE A 39 2.50 -6.85 -7.79
C ILE A 39 2.47 -5.36 -7.47
N SER A 40 2.23 -5.01 -6.20
CA SER A 40 2.16 -3.63 -5.75
C SER A 40 2.35 -3.54 -4.24
N ILE A 41 2.64 -2.34 -3.75
CA ILE A 41 2.75 -2.01 -2.33
C ILE A 41 1.86 -0.80 -2.06
N SER A 42 0.82 -0.96 -1.23
CA SER A 42 -0.06 0.14 -0.82
C SER A 42 0.39 0.71 0.51
N ARG A 43 0.13 2.00 0.68
CA ARG A 43 0.05 2.66 1.98
C ARG A 43 -1.41 2.96 2.28
N HIS A 44 -1.81 2.67 3.51
CA HIS A 44 -3.14 2.93 4.05
C HIS A 44 -3.03 3.96 5.16
N GLN A 45 -3.72 5.09 5.03
CA GLN A 45 -3.84 6.06 6.11
C GLN A 45 -4.74 5.47 7.20
N LEU A 46 -4.37 5.48 8.48
CA LEU A 46 -5.22 5.01 9.57
C LEU A 46 -5.80 6.20 10.36
N PHE A 47 -6.64 5.91 11.36
CA PHE A 47 -7.36 6.93 12.13
C PHE A 47 -6.40 7.89 12.86
N PHE A 48 -6.66 9.20 12.74
CA PHE A 48 -5.94 10.21 13.52
C PHE A 48 -6.68 10.47 14.83
N ASP A 49 -6.10 10.01 15.93
CA ASP A 49 -6.61 10.25 17.28
C ASP A 49 -5.44 10.49 18.24
N ARG A 50 -5.61 11.43 19.18
CA ARG A 50 -4.60 11.76 20.19
C ARG A 50 -4.23 10.59 21.11
N ARG A 51 -5.06 9.55 21.18
CA ARG A 51 -4.84 8.34 21.97
C ARG A 51 -3.94 7.34 21.27
N ILE A 52 -3.67 7.51 19.98
CA ILE A 52 -2.82 6.64 19.18
C ILE A 52 -1.45 7.30 19.05
N PRO A 53 -0.35 6.69 19.54
CA PRO A 53 0.99 7.15 19.22
C PRO A 53 1.25 7.04 17.71
N TYR A 54 1.82 8.08 17.10
CA TYR A 54 2.28 8.02 15.71
C TYR A 54 3.46 8.96 15.50
N THR A 55 4.23 8.74 14.43
CA THR A 55 5.35 9.61 14.03
C THR A 55 4.82 10.88 13.34
N SER A 56 5.04 11.01 12.03
CA SER A 56 4.42 12.05 11.20
C SER A 56 3.02 11.65 10.74
N HIS A 57 2.77 10.35 10.58
CA HIS A 57 1.52 9.81 10.08
C HIS A 57 1.21 8.47 10.73
N ASN A 58 -0.05 8.25 11.11
CA ASN A 58 -0.53 6.91 11.47
C ASN A 58 -0.85 6.14 10.17
N SER A 59 0.03 5.27 9.69
CA SER A 59 -0.22 4.54 8.43
C SER A 59 0.53 3.25 8.30
N SER A 60 -0.21 2.21 7.90
CA SER A 60 0.32 0.89 7.58
C SER A 60 0.59 0.71 6.08
N ALA A 61 1.30 -0.37 5.74
CA ALA A 61 1.56 -0.76 4.36
C ALA A 61 1.21 -2.21 4.08
N CYS A 62 0.77 -2.51 2.87
CA CYS A 62 0.48 -3.87 2.43
C CYS A 62 1.19 -4.19 1.11
N LEU A 63 1.99 -5.24 1.10
CA LEU A 63 2.59 -5.83 -0.09
C LEU A 63 1.63 -6.88 -0.66
N PHE A 64 1.34 -6.77 -1.96
CA PHE A 64 0.59 -7.77 -2.71
C PHE A 64 1.56 -8.62 -3.54
N VAL A 65 1.64 -9.91 -3.24
CA VAL A 65 2.73 -10.79 -3.69
C VAL A 65 2.16 -12.02 -4.39
N VAL A 66 2.78 -12.44 -5.48
CA VAL A 66 2.56 -13.75 -6.10
C VAL A 66 3.61 -14.71 -5.56
N SER A 67 3.19 -15.71 -4.77
CA SER A 67 4.04 -16.76 -4.22
C SER A 67 3.20 -17.87 -3.57
N ASP A 68 3.73 -19.08 -3.52
CA ASP A 68 3.25 -20.23 -2.74
C ASP A 68 4.11 -20.50 -1.49
N ARG A 69 5.16 -19.69 -1.26
CA ARG A 69 6.16 -19.84 -0.19
C ARG A 69 5.78 -19.03 1.06
N LYS A 70 4.54 -19.19 1.54
CA LYS A 70 3.99 -18.37 2.65
C LYS A 70 4.89 -18.43 3.90
N THR A 71 5.36 -19.61 4.27
CA THR A 71 6.19 -19.81 5.48
C THR A 71 7.55 -19.10 5.37
N GLU A 72 8.20 -19.21 4.22
CA GLU A 72 9.47 -18.54 3.96
C GLU A 72 9.31 -17.03 3.88
N LEU A 73 8.21 -16.54 3.31
CA LEU A 73 7.90 -15.12 3.30
C LEU A 73 7.63 -14.57 4.70
N ILE A 74 6.98 -15.34 5.58
CA ILE A 74 6.83 -14.98 7.00
C ILE A 74 8.22 -14.86 7.65
N ALA A 75 9.05 -15.88 7.53
CA ALA A 75 10.39 -15.88 8.14
C ALA A 75 11.25 -14.71 7.63
N LEU A 76 11.29 -14.50 6.31
CA LEU A 76 12.02 -13.39 5.69
C LEU A 76 11.50 -12.02 6.17
N SER A 77 10.18 -11.83 6.20
CA SER A 77 9.57 -10.56 6.61
C SER A 77 9.85 -10.27 8.09
N ARG A 78 9.75 -11.29 8.94
CA ARG A 78 10.07 -11.21 10.36
C ARG A 78 11.53 -10.81 10.58
N ASP A 79 12.47 -11.53 9.98
CA ASP A 79 13.90 -11.27 10.14
C ASP A 79 14.30 -9.90 9.58
N PHE A 80 13.68 -9.49 8.47
CA PHE A 80 13.84 -8.14 7.93
C PHE A 80 13.37 -7.07 8.92
N LEU A 81 12.16 -7.20 9.46
CA LEU A 81 11.58 -6.21 10.37
C LEU A 81 12.35 -6.13 11.69
N LEU A 82 12.74 -7.24 12.29
CA LEU A 82 13.55 -7.26 13.52
C LEU A 82 14.91 -6.56 13.35
N ARG A 83 15.48 -6.60 12.13
CA ARG A 83 16.76 -5.95 11.81
C ARG A 83 16.61 -4.48 11.41
N GLU A 84 15.54 -4.14 10.69
CA GLU A 84 15.42 -2.86 9.99
C GLU A 84 14.41 -1.90 10.61
N ALA A 85 13.51 -2.37 11.48
CA ALA A 85 12.62 -1.49 12.22
C ALA A 85 13.44 -0.46 13.02
N ALA A 86 12.97 0.77 13.04
CA ALA A 86 13.67 1.84 13.73
C ALA A 86 13.70 1.55 15.24
N VAL A 87 14.79 1.91 15.91
CA VAL A 87 14.88 1.76 17.37
C VAL A 87 13.72 2.53 18.02
N GLY A 88 12.99 1.83 18.89
CA GLY A 88 11.82 2.36 19.60
C GLY A 88 10.51 2.29 18.82
N SER A 89 10.46 1.74 17.60
CA SER A 89 9.21 1.48 16.90
C SER A 89 8.53 0.19 17.40
N ASP A 90 7.27 0.01 17.05
CA ASP A 90 6.43 -1.13 17.46
C ASP A 90 6.02 -1.99 16.25
N ALA A 91 6.99 -2.59 15.58
CA ALA A 91 6.79 -3.24 14.30
C ALA A 91 5.79 -4.41 14.40
N GLY A 92 4.71 -4.34 13.62
CA GLY A 92 3.77 -5.43 13.42
C GLY A 92 3.97 -6.15 12.09
N LEU A 93 3.59 -7.43 12.06
CA LEU A 93 3.56 -8.25 10.85
C LEU A 93 2.27 -9.06 10.77
N ALA A 94 1.58 -8.97 9.64
CA ALA A 94 0.40 -9.78 9.32
C ALA A 94 0.55 -10.46 7.95
N VAL A 95 0.30 -11.77 7.83
CA VAL A 95 0.43 -12.50 6.55
C VAL A 95 -0.72 -13.48 6.29
N GLN A 96 -1.35 -13.36 5.13
CA GLN A 96 -2.41 -14.29 4.69
C GLN A 96 -2.54 -14.39 3.16
N TYR A 97 -3.02 -15.54 2.67
CA TYR A 97 -3.44 -15.70 1.28
C TYR A 97 -4.60 -14.75 0.97
N TYR A 98 -4.54 -14.08 -0.18
CA TYR A 98 -5.52 -13.08 -0.59
C TYR A 98 -6.97 -13.60 -0.55
N ASP A 99 -7.19 -14.85 -0.95
CA ASP A 99 -8.52 -15.48 -0.97
C ASP A 99 -8.99 -15.98 0.40
N LYS A 100 -8.10 -15.96 1.41
CA LYS A 100 -8.41 -16.33 2.80
C LYS A 100 -8.65 -15.13 3.71
N VAL A 101 -8.41 -13.90 3.22
CA VAL A 101 -8.82 -12.69 3.92
C VAL A 101 -10.33 -12.51 3.75
N ASN A 102 -11.07 -12.68 4.85
CA ASN A 102 -12.53 -12.65 4.89
C ASN A 102 -13.07 -11.22 5.16
N ASP A 103 -14.40 -11.09 5.10
CA ASP A 103 -15.09 -9.80 5.27
C ASP A 103 -14.92 -9.19 6.68
N GLN A 104 -14.68 -10.01 7.71
CA GLN A 104 -14.42 -9.49 9.06
C GLN A 104 -13.08 -8.75 9.13
N VAL A 105 -12.08 -9.23 8.40
CA VAL A 105 -10.77 -8.55 8.28
C VAL A 105 -10.90 -7.28 7.43
N VAL A 106 -11.73 -7.29 6.38
CA VAL A 106 -12.06 -6.07 5.62
C VAL A 106 -12.78 -5.05 6.51
N LEU A 107 -13.73 -5.49 7.33
CA LEU A 107 -14.43 -4.63 8.30
C LEU A 107 -13.45 -4.07 9.34
N TRP A 108 -12.53 -4.89 9.87
CA TRP A 108 -11.45 -4.44 10.75
C TRP A 108 -10.63 -3.32 10.13
N GLY A 109 -10.19 -3.50 8.89
CA GLY A 109 -9.48 -2.47 8.13
C GLY A 109 -10.25 -1.15 8.08
N ASN A 110 -11.54 -1.20 7.75
CA ASN A 110 -12.41 -0.02 7.71
C ASN A 110 -12.67 0.62 9.09
N ARG A 111 -12.69 -0.16 10.16
CA ARG A 111 -12.79 0.34 11.55
C ARG A 111 -11.51 1.07 11.96
N ALA A 112 -10.33 0.52 11.62
CA ALA A 112 -9.02 1.12 11.92
C ALA A 112 -8.82 2.51 11.29
N LYS A 113 -9.67 2.89 10.33
CA LYS A 113 -9.74 4.22 9.72
C LYS A 113 -10.49 5.26 10.57
N LYS A 114 -11.33 4.83 11.51
CA LYS A 114 -12.38 5.66 12.14
C LYS A 114 -12.41 5.61 13.66
N GLU A 115 -11.79 4.61 14.27
CA GLU A 115 -11.82 4.42 15.71
C GLU A 115 -10.51 3.82 16.25
N VAL A 116 -10.34 3.90 17.57
CA VAL A 116 -9.23 3.27 18.29
C VAL A 116 -9.60 1.81 18.54
N LEU A 117 -8.77 0.89 18.04
CA LEU A 117 -8.95 -0.55 18.19
C LEU A 117 -8.00 -1.12 19.24
N SER A 118 -8.29 -2.33 19.72
CA SER A 118 -7.49 -2.99 20.76
C SER A 118 -6.63 -4.13 20.20
N LEU A 119 -5.51 -4.36 20.87
CA LEU A 119 -4.58 -5.44 20.58
C LEU A 119 -5.21 -6.83 20.78
N ASP A 120 -6.10 -6.99 21.77
CA ASP A 120 -6.81 -8.25 22.02
C ASP A 120 -7.85 -8.57 20.94
N GLU A 121 -8.58 -7.56 20.44
CA GLU A 121 -9.48 -7.74 19.29
C GLU A 121 -8.69 -8.18 18.04
N ALA A 122 -7.52 -7.56 17.80
CA ALA A 122 -6.66 -7.91 16.67
C ALA A 122 -6.20 -9.37 16.72
N LYS A 123 -5.72 -9.82 17.89
CA LYS A 123 -5.27 -11.20 18.10
C LYS A 123 -6.40 -12.21 17.92
N THR A 124 -7.58 -11.91 18.47
CA THR A 124 -8.76 -12.77 18.35
C THR A 124 -9.17 -12.93 16.89
N LEU A 125 -9.31 -11.81 16.17
CA LEU A 125 -9.69 -11.84 14.76
C LEU A 125 -8.67 -12.58 13.88
N ALA A 126 -7.37 -12.40 14.16
CA ALA A 126 -6.33 -13.10 13.41
C ALA A 126 -6.36 -14.61 13.64
N ALA A 127 -6.56 -15.06 14.88
CA ALA A 127 -6.72 -16.47 15.21
C ALA A 127 -7.93 -17.08 14.48
N ASP A 128 -9.09 -16.42 14.57
CA ASP A 128 -10.34 -16.87 13.94
C ASP A 128 -10.25 -16.90 12.41
N SER A 129 -9.42 -16.02 11.83
CA SER A 129 -9.24 -15.90 10.37
C SER A 129 -8.00 -16.67 9.86
N GLY A 130 -7.29 -17.40 10.71
CA GLY A 130 -6.08 -18.15 10.36
C GLY A 130 -4.94 -17.28 9.81
N ILE A 131 -4.88 -16.02 10.23
CA ILE A 131 -3.88 -15.03 9.82
C ILE A 131 -2.65 -15.21 10.70
N TYR A 132 -1.46 -15.21 10.08
CA TYR A 132 -0.23 -15.06 10.85
C TYR A 132 -0.16 -13.62 11.34
N LEU A 133 -0.14 -13.39 12.65
CA LEU A 133 -0.05 -12.06 13.25
C LEU A 133 0.99 -12.08 14.37
N GLU A 134 2.00 -11.21 14.29
CA GLU A 134 3.08 -11.12 15.27
C GLU A 134 3.45 -9.65 15.50
N GLY A 135 3.54 -9.25 16.77
CA GLY A 135 4.21 -8.01 17.15
C GLY A 135 5.67 -8.33 17.42
N LEU A 136 6.57 -7.61 16.78
CA LEU A 136 8.00 -7.94 16.71
C LEU A 136 8.86 -7.11 17.66
N THR A 137 8.45 -5.88 17.93
CA THR A 137 9.18 -4.93 18.77
C THR A 137 8.19 -4.13 19.62
N GLY A 138 8.69 -3.36 20.60
CA GLY A 138 7.83 -2.42 21.34
C GLY A 138 6.77 -3.09 22.21
N THR A 139 5.55 -2.53 22.20
CA THR A 139 4.39 -3.00 22.98
C THR A 139 3.51 -3.96 22.19
N HIS A 140 3.88 -4.27 20.94
CA HIS A 140 3.17 -5.11 19.98
C HIS A 140 1.87 -4.48 19.43
N ASP A 141 1.70 -3.17 19.52
CA ASP A 141 0.53 -2.45 19.01
C ASP A 141 0.51 -2.34 17.48
N GLY A 142 1.66 -2.40 16.80
CA GLY A 142 1.71 -2.34 15.33
C GLY A 142 0.97 -3.49 14.64
N ILE A 143 0.60 -4.55 15.36
CA ILE A 143 -0.25 -5.62 14.82
C ILE A 143 -1.63 -5.11 14.40
N ILE A 144 -2.15 -4.06 15.05
CA ILE A 144 -3.47 -3.49 14.76
C ILE A 144 -3.49 -2.98 13.32
N GLY A 145 -2.53 -2.14 12.96
CA GLY A 145 -2.47 -1.57 11.62
C GLY A 145 -1.91 -2.53 10.57
N SER A 146 -1.06 -3.48 10.96
CA SER A 146 -0.62 -4.57 10.06
C SER A 146 -1.79 -5.44 9.62
N LEU A 147 -2.69 -5.80 10.56
CA LEU A 147 -3.93 -6.51 10.24
C LEU A 147 -4.89 -5.64 9.42
N ALA A 148 -5.01 -4.35 9.75
CA ALA A 148 -5.81 -3.41 8.97
C ALA A 148 -5.34 -3.30 7.52
N ALA A 149 -4.02 -3.35 7.27
CA ALA A 149 -3.44 -3.29 5.94
C ALA A 149 -3.92 -4.45 5.06
N LEU A 150 -4.03 -5.67 5.61
CA LEU A 150 -4.60 -6.83 4.89
C LEU A 150 -6.06 -6.57 4.49
N GLY A 151 -6.87 -6.10 5.43
CA GLY A 151 -8.29 -5.83 5.23
C GLY A 151 -8.55 -4.74 4.21
N LEU A 152 -7.87 -3.60 4.34
CA LEU A 152 -7.99 -2.46 3.43
C LEU A 152 -7.53 -2.82 2.02
N ARG A 153 -6.41 -3.55 1.89
CA ARG A 153 -5.96 -4.05 0.59
C ARG A 153 -6.95 -5.05 -0.02
N LYS A 154 -7.48 -5.99 0.77
CA LYS A 154 -8.50 -6.94 0.29
C LYS A 154 -9.76 -6.22 -0.17
N GLY A 155 -10.22 -5.20 0.56
CA GLY A 155 -11.39 -4.40 0.20
C GLY A 155 -11.25 -3.61 -1.11
N GLY A 156 -10.02 -3.38 -1.58
CA GLY A 156 -9.75 -2.94 -2.96
C GLY A 156 -10.10 -1.49 -3.28
N ASN A 157 -10.43 -0.67 -2.29
CA ASN A 157 -10.91 0.70 -2.48
C ASN A 157 -10.22 1.76 -1.61
N ASP A 158 -9.22 1.33 -0.82
CA ASP A 158 -8.45 2.18 0.09
C ASP A 158 -6.95 2.12 -0.25
N GLY A 159 -6.29 3.26 -0.04
CA GLY A 159 -4.86 3.38 -0.10
C GLY A 159 -4.33 3.78 -1.47
N ARG A 160 -3.08 4.25 -1.44
CA ARG A 160 -2.30 4.60 -2.62
C ARG A 160 -1.05 3.75 -2.71
N CYS A 161 -0.66 3.39 -3.91
CA CYS A 161 0.52 2.59 -4.14
C CYS A 161 1.79 3.45 -4.00
N VAL A 162 2.70 2.98 -3.16
CA VAL A 162 4.06 3.53 -3.02
C VAL A 162 5.04 2.85 -3.98
N TRP A 163 4.64 1.71 -4.53
CA TRP A 163 5.34 0.96 -5.57
C TRP A 163 4.35 0.08 -6.34
N VAL A 164 4.59 -0.11 -7.64
CA VAL A 164 3.82 -1.02 -8.51
C VAL A 164 4.81 -1.67 -9.48
N ASN A 165 4.57 -2.93 -9.85
CA ASN A 165 5.41 -3.67 -10.80
C ASN A 165 5.50 -2.93 -12.15
N GLY A 166 6.67 -2.96 -12.79
CA GLY A 166 6.98 -2.17 -13.98
C GLY A 166 8.10 -1.17 -13.71
N LYS A 167 8.22 -0.13 -14.55
CA LYS A 167 9.17 0.97 -14.34
C LYS A 167 8.87 1.67 -13.01
N GLU A 168 9.93 2.03 -12.27
CA GLU A 168 9.80 2.71 -10.97
C GLU A 168 8.97 3.99 -11.14
N ILE A 169 7.80 4.02 -10.51
CA ILE A 169 6.78 5.07 -10.67
C ILE A 169 7.29 6.48 -10.29
N ARG A 170 8.39 6.58 -9.54
CA ARG A 170 9.06 7.83 -9.18
C ARG A 170 10.03 8.35 -10.25
N GLU A 171 10.39 7.50 -11.19
CA GLU A 171 11.31 7.78 -12.31
C GLU A 171 10.57 8.00 -13.63
N ILE A 172 9.26 7.74 -13.66
CA ILE A 172 8.40 8.10 -14.79
C ILE A 172 8.17 9.61 -14.74
N LYS A 173 8.89 10.34 -15.59
CA LYS A 173 8.87 11.80 -15.73
C LYS A 173 8.73 12.18 -17.19
N GLY A 174 8.05 13.30 -17.44
CA GLY A 174 7.78 13.84 -18.77
C GLY A 174 6.42 13.43 -19.32
N ILE A 175 6.26 13.71 -20.62
CA ILE A 175 5.02 13.49 -21.37
C ILE A 175 5.04 12.09 -21.99
N TYR A 176 3.93 11.36 -21.81
CA TYR A 176 3.72 10.04 -22.41
C TYR A 176 2.37 10.03 -23.11
N GLU A 177 2.28 9.29 -24.21
CA GLU A 177 0.98 8.78 -24.64
C GLU A 177 0.45 7.80 -23.59
N VAL A 178 -0.85 7.83 -23.29
CA VAL A 178 -1.47 6.99 -22.25
C VAL A 178 -1.21 5.50 -22.51
N SER A 179 -1.30 5.06 -23.77
CA SER A 179 -0.96 3.69 -24.18
C SER A 179 0.48 3.31 -23.80
N GLY A 180 1.44 4.19 -24.05
CA GLY A 180 2.85 4.01 -23.73
C GLY A 180 3.12 4.00 -22.23
N LEU A 181 2.40 4.82 -21.45
CA LEU A 181 2.47 4.81 -19.99
C LEU A 181 2.02 3.46 -19.41
N PHE A 182 0.93 2.88 -19.93
CA PHE A 182 0.47 1.56 -19.50
C PHE A 182 1.45 0.45 -19.89
N ALA A 183 2.08 0.53 -21.06
CA ALA A 183 3.03 -0.49 -21.51
C ALA A 183 4.27 -0.62 -20.61
N ILE A 184 4.69 0.45 -19.94
CA ILE A 184 5.90 0.49 -19.11
C ILE A 184 5.64 0.44 -17.61
N SER A 185 4.38 0.58 -17.18
CA SER A 185 4.00 0.66 -15.77
C SER A 185 3.01 -0.44 -15.41
N GLY A 186 2.78 -0.66 -14.13
CA GLY A 186 1.72 -1.55 -13.65
C GLY A 186 0.42 -0.80 -13.36
N ILE A 187 0.19 0.35 -13.98
CA ILE A 187 -1.07 1.10 -13.83
C ILE A 187 -2.15 0.40 -14.65
N ASP A 188 -3.31 0.22 -14.05
CA ASP A 188 -4.44 -0.43 -14.71
C ASP A 188 -5.35 0.55 -15.44
N GLY A 189 -5.32 1.84 -15.10
CA GLY A 189 -6.18 2.83 -15.73
C GLY A 189 -5.96 4.27 -15.25
N LEU A 190 -6.51 5.21 -16.02
CA LEU A 190 -6.61 6.62 -15.67
C LEU A 190 -8.07 6.97 -15.39
N THR A 191 -8.31 7.92 -14.49
CA THR A 191 -9.66 8.44 -14.21
C THR A 191 -9.59 9.96 -14.08
N ALA A 192 -10.30 10.66 -14.96
CA ALA A 192 -10.41 12.10 -14.87
C ALA A 192 -11.26 12.52 -13.66
N ILE A 193 -10.79 13.52 -12.91
CA ILE A 193 -11.49 14.00 -11.71
C ILE A 193 -12.82 14.68 -12.01
N ASP A 194 -13.00 15.17 -13.24
CA ASP A 194 -14.23 15.80 -13.74
C ASP A 194 -15.17 14.81 -14.46
N GLY A 195 -14.80 13.52 -14.50
CA GLY A 195 -15.54 12.47 -15.21
C GLY A 195 -15.32 12.45 -16.73
N GLY A 196 -14.38 13.25 -17.24
CA GLY A 196 -13.98 13.19 -18.65
C GLY A 196 -13.43 11.82 -19.07
N GLU A 197 -13.64 11.48 -20.33
CA GLU A 197 -13.04 10.29 -20.93
C GLU A 197 -11.55 10.54 -21.23
N VAL A 198 -10.70 9.59 -20.87
CA VAL A 198 -9.25 9.61 -21.15
C VAL A 198 -8.96 8.57 -22.22
N LEU A 199 -8.53 9.00 -23.40
CA LEU A 199 -8.26 8.11 -24.53
C LEU A 199 -6.84 7.55 -24.44
N LEU A 200 -6.62 6.37 -25.01
CA LEU A 200 -5.29 5.76 -25.07
C LEU A 200 -4.29 6.57 -25.90
N SER A 201 -4.78 7.34 -26.88
CA SER A 201 -3.99 8.24 -27.73
C SER A 201 -3.72 9.60 -27.10
N ASP A 202 -4.37 9.92 -25.97
CA ASP A 202 -4.12 11.17 -25.27
C ASP A 202 -2.69 11.17 -24.71
N ARG A 203 -2.16 12.37 -24.47
CA ARG A 203 -0.88 12.61 -23.84
C ARG A 203 -1.07 13.14 -22.42
N ILE A 204 -0.21 12.66 -21.54
CA ILE A 204 -0.20 13.00 -20.12
C ILE A 204 1.19 13.46 -19.69
N ASP A 205 1.28 14.63 -19.06
CA ASP A 205 2.45 14.99 -18.28
C ASP A 205 2.36 14.37 -16.89
N THR A 206 3.32 13.48 -16.61
CA THR A 206 3.38 12.70 -15.38
C THR A 206 3.91 13.49 -14.18
N GLY A 207 4.58 14.63 -14.42
CA GLY A 207 5.11 15.51 -13.35
C GLY A 207 6.05 14.85 -12.34
N GLY A 208 6.47 13.60 -12.57
CA GLY A 208 7.30 12.80 -11.65
C GLY A 208 6.61 12.31 -10.37
N TRP A 209 5.29 12.43 -10.25
CA TRP A 209 4.55 12.02 -9.05
C TRP A 209 3.36 11.13 -9.38
N ILE A 210 3.64 9.93 -9.87
CA ILE A 210 2.61 8.91 -10.10
C ILE A 210 2.36 8.14 -8.80
N ARG A 211 1.16 8.27 -8.22
CA ARG A 211 0.71 7.52 -7.03
C ARG A 211 -0.65 6.88 -7.31
N PRO A 212 -0.68 5.70 -7.93
CA PRO A 212 -1.93 5.04 -8.26
C PRO A 212 -2.72 4.73 -6.99
N ALA A 213 -3.98 5.13 -6.95
CA ALA A 213 -4.94 4.71 -5.94
C ALA A 213 -5.33 3.25 -6.17
N VAL A 214 -5.71 2.55 -5.10
CA VAL A 214 -6.38 1.25 -5.21
C VAL A 214 -7.88 1.53 -5.29
N LYS A 215 -8.49 1.26 -6.45
CA LYS A 215 -9.93 1.42 -6.67
C LYS A 215 -10.49 0.23 -7.44
N ASN A 216 -11.55 -0.38 -6.92
CA ASN A 216 -12.12 -1.62 -7.45
C ASN A 216 -11.05 -2.68 -7.74
N HIS A 217 -10.09 -2.84 -6.81
CA HIS A 217 -8.94 -3.75 -6.90
C HIS A 217 -7.92 -3.44 -8.00
N ARG A 218 -8.03 -2.28 -8.66
CA ARG A 218 -7.13 -1.82 -9.72
C ARG A 218 -6.25 -0.65 -9.26
N HIS A 219 -5.09 -0.48 -9.89
CA HIS A 219 -4.17 0.64 -9.71
C HIS A 219 -4.55 1.79 -10.64
N ILE A 220 -5.33 2.75 -10.12
CA ILE A 220 -5.89 3.86 -10.90
C ILE A 220 -5.14 5.15 -10.62
N VAL A 221 -4.74 5.86 -11.65
CA VAL A 221 -4.18 7.22 -11.51
C VAL A 221 -5.25 8.25 -11.81
N PHE A 222 -5.47 9.17 -10.87
CA PHE A 222 -6.36 10.29 -11.07
C PHE A 222 -5.66 11.39 -11.88
N VAL A 223 -6.37 11.93 -12.87
CA VAL A 223 -5.86 12.96 -13.78
C VAL A 223 -6.81 14.14 -13.87
N GLU A 224 -6.28 15.29 -14.23
CA GLU A 224 -7.05 16.51 -14.47
C GLU A 224 -6.68 17.09 -15.83
N LYS A 225 -7.62 17.81 -16.46
CA LYS A 225 -7.36 18.43 -17.75
C LYS A 225 -6.24 19.46 -17.64
N SER A 226 -5.29 19.37 -18.55
CA SER A 226 -4.23 20.36 -18.68
C SER A 226 -4.81 21.73 -19.05
N LYS A 227 -4.26 22.79 -18.47
CA LYS A 227 -4.49 24.17 -18.93
C LYS A 227 -3.73 24.46 -20.23
N ASN A 228 -2.73 23.65 -20.56
CA ASN A 228 -1.94 23.70 -21.78
C ASN A 228 -2.23 22.44 -22.62
N THR A 229 -3.22 22.50 -23.49
CA THR A 229 -3.65 21.37 -24.32
C THR A 229 -2.84 21.22 -25.62
N THR A 230 -1.80 22.03 -25.82
CA THR A 230 -1.04 22.02 -27.09
C THR A 230 -0.12 20.80 -27.17
N ASP A 231 0.42 20.36 -26.03
CA ASP A 231 1.39 19.27 -25.95
C ASP A 231 0.85 18.01 -25.26
N TYR A 232 -0.12 18.17 -24.34
CA TYR A 232 -0.73 17.11 -23.56
C TYR A 232 -2.12 17.53 -23.03
N GLU A 233 -3.05 16.58 -23.01
CA GLU A 233 -4.43 16.79 -22.59
C GLU A 233 -4.58 16.67 -21.07
N TRP A 234 -3.70 15.90 -20.42
CA TRP A 234 -3.84 15.50 -19.02
C TRP A 234 -2.60 15.79 -18.17
N THR A 235 -2.83 16.11 -16.90
CA THR A 235 -1.82 16.09 -15.84
C THR A 235 -2.28 15.19 -14.70
N ILE A 236 -1.33 14.69 -13.90
CA ILE A 236 -1.69 14.00 -12.65
C ILE A 236 -2.48 14.94 -11.75
N ALA A 237 -3.57 14.44 -11.16
CA ALA A 237 -4.38 15.22 -10.22
C ALA A 237 -3.55 15.67 -9.01
N SER A 238 -3.99 16.76 -8.37
CA SER A 238 -3.30 17.31 -7.21
C SER A 238 -3.08 16.29 -6.08
N LYS A 239 -2.02 16.51 -5.30
CA LYS A 239 -1.69 15.66 -4.13
C LYS A 239 -2.82 15.65 -3.11
N GLU A 240 -3.48 16.79 -2.94
CA GLU A 240 -4.62 17.00 -2.06
C GLU A 240 -5.82 16.14 -2.50
N TYR A 241 -6.13 16.16 -3.80
CA TYR A 241 -7.19 15.32 -4.36
C TYR A 241 -6.88 13.83 -4.17
N ILE A 242 -5.67 13.39 -4.53
CA ILE A 242 -5.28 11.98 -4.41
C ILE A 242 -5.38 11.53 -2.95
N LYS A 243 -4.90 12.33 -1.99
CA LYS A 243 -5.06 12.02 -0.57
C LYS A 243 -6.53 11.88 -0.19
N HIS A 244 -7.37 12.83 -0.55
CA HIS A 244 -8.80 12.76 -0.24
C HIS A 244 -9.50 11.54 -0.86
N ALA A 245 -9.07 11.11 -2.05
CA ALA A 245 -9.62 9.95 -2.71
C ALA A 245 -9.14 8.60 -2.13
N THR A 246 -8.02 8.57 -1.40
CA THR A 246 -7.38 7.32 -0.94
C THR A 246 -7.29 7.15 0.57
N ASP A 247 -7.38 8.24 1.34
CA ASP A 247 -7.13 8.29 2.78
C ASP A 247 -8.40 8.51 3.60
#